data_AF-A0A8J7M268-F1
#
_entry.id   AF-A0A8J7M268-F1
#
_cell.length_a   1.000
_cell.length_b   1.000
_cell.length_c   1.000
_cell.angle_alpha   90.00
_cell.angle_beta   90.00
_cell.angle_gamma   90.00
#
_symmetry.space_group_name_H-M   'P 1'
#
loop_
_entity.id
_entity.type
_entity.pdbx_description
1 polymer ?
#
loop_
_entity_poly.entity_id
_entity_poly.type
_entity_poly.pdbx_seq_one_letter_code
_entity_poly.pdbx_strand_id
1 'polypeptide(L)'
;MNIKRGTVVSHAAAVEWGIGKVVEVTYTSATIEFSDGLVRKIAAAHYPSLVPADPAFFVPIPAAIPAVKARATSSKAKVAKVKKTAL
;
A
#
# COMPACT_ATOMS: atom_id res chain seq x y z
N MET A 1 -5.07 6.38 13.61
CA MET A 1 -6.28 6.26 12.75
C MET A 1 -6.71 4.80 12.67
N ASN A 2 -8.00 4.50 12.74
CA ASN A 2 -8.51 3.13 12.63
C ASN A 2 -9.00 2.88 11.19
N ILE A 3 -8.13 2.30 10.34
CA ILE A 3 -8.40 2.15 8.91
C ILE A 3 -9.23 0.89 8.65
N LYS A 4 -10.29 1.04 7.85
CA LYS A 4 -11.13 -0.07 7.40
C LYS A 4 -11.26 -0.02 5.88
N ARG A 5 -11.63 -1.16 5.28
CA ARG A 5 -11.99 -1.21 3.87
C ARG A 5 -13.17 -0.26 3.60
N GLY A 6 -13.10 0.48 2.51
CA GLY A 6 -14.09 1.48 2.12
C GLY A 6 -13.90 2.86 2.75
N THR A 7 -13.02 3.01 3.75
CA THR A 7 -12.69 4.33 4.30
C THR A 7 -12.05 5.19 3.22
N VAL A 8 -12.48 6.46 3.16
CA VAL A 8 -11.95 7.46 2.24
C VAL A 8 -10.98 8.37 3.01
N VAL A 9 -9.80 8.57 2.44
CA VAL A 9 -8.67 9.26 3.09
C VAL A 9 -7.93 10.13 2.08
N SER A 10 -7.13 11.07 2.55
CA SER A 10 -6.11 11.75 1.74
C SER A 10 -4.75 11.69 2.45
N HIS A 11 -3.67 11.92 1.71
CA HIS A 11 -2.31 11.85 2.24
C HIS A 11 -1.76 13.26 2.49
N ALA A 12 -1.52 13.62 3.75
CA ALA A 12 -1.14 14.99 4.13
C ALA A 12 0.20 15.43 3.55
N ALA A 13 1.16 14.51 3.44
CA ALA A 13 2.50 14.82 2.91
C ALA A 13 2.62 14.64 1.38
N ALA A 14 1.59 14.11 0.71
CA ALA A 14 1.59 13.84 -0.72
C ALA A 14 0.24 14.25 -1.32
N VAL A 15 -0.03 15.55 -1.25
CA VAL A 15 -1.32 16.14 -1.66
C VAL A 15 -1.65 15.82 -3.13
N GLU A 16 -0.62 15.64 -3.96
CA GLU A 16 -0.73 15.27 -5.37
C GLU A 16 -1.41 13.90 -5.62
N TRP A 17 -1.42 12.99 -4.64
CA TRP A 17 -2.17 11.72 -4.76
C TRP A 17 -3.68 11.94 -4.66
N GLY A 18 -4.09 13.07 -4.07
CA GLY A 18 -5.50 13.41 -3.88
C GLY A 18 -6.18 12.52 -2.84
N ILE A 19 -7.46 12.24 -3.10
CA ILE A 19 -8.33 11.44 -2.24
C ILE A 19 -8.24 9.99 -2.68
N GLY A 20 -8.21 9.06 -1.73
CA GLY A 20 -8.18 7.64 -2.03
C GLY A 20 -9.13 6.83 -1.18
N LYS A 21 -9.56 5.69 -1.74
CA LYS A 21 -10.41 4.72 -1.06
C LYS A 21 -9.61 3.49 -0.70
N VAL A 22 -9.72 3.08 0.56
CA VAL A 22 -9.08 1.87 1.06
C VAL A 22 -9.78 0.65 0.45
N VAL A 23 -9.06 -0.14 -0.34
CA VAL A 23 -9.58 -1.33 -1.01
C VAL A 23 -9.27 -2.62 -0.26
N GLU A 24 -8.17 -2.64 0.49
CA GLU A 24 -7.74 -3.79 1.31
C GLU A 24 -7.05 -3.31 2.59
N VAL A 25 -7.22 -4.04 3.68
CA VAL A 25 -6.49 -3.83 4.94
C VAL A 25 -5.93 -5.16 5.40
N THR A 26 -4.62 -5.18 5.67
CA THR A 26 -3.91 -6.30 6.29
C THR A 26 -3.40 -5.87 7.67
N TYR A 27 -2.82 -6.81 8.42
CA TYR A 27 -2.25 -6.53 9.74
C TYR A 27 -1.18 -5.42 9.72
N THR A 28 -0.43 -5.28 8.62
CA THR A 28 0.72 -4.37 8.55
C THR A 28 0.55 -3.21 7.59
N SER A 29 -0.53 -3.18 6.81
CA SER A 29 -0.67 -2.19 5.72
C SER A 29 -2.10 -2.08 5.19
N ALA A 30 -2.39 -0.98 4.50
CA ALA A 30 -3.60 -0.77 3.74
C ALA A 30 -3.26 -0.53 2.27
N THR A 31 -4.04 -1.10 1.38
CA THR A 31 -3.99 -0.82 -0.05
C THR A 31 -5.05 0.22 -0.36
N ILE A 32 -4.65 1.32 -1.00
CA ILE A 32 -5.50 2.50 -1.25
C ILE A 32 -5.44 2.81 -2.74
N GLU A 33 -6.61 2.94 -3.36
CA GLU A 33 -6.75 3.47 -4.72
C GLU A 33 -6.95 4.97 -4.63
N PHE A 34 -5.99 5.74 -5.14
CA PHE A 34 -6.02 7.20 -5.12
C PHE A 34 -6.63 7.75 -6.42
N SER A 35 -7.19 8.96 -6.35
CA SER A 35 -7.79 9.66 -7.49
C SER A 35 -6.77 10.09 -8.54
N ASP A 36 -5.47 9.91 -8.30
CA ASP A 36 -4.43 9.99 -9.33
C ASP A 36 -4.38 8.73 -10.23
N GLY A 37 -5.23 7.74 -9.96
CA GLY A 37 -5.37 6.50 -10.72
C GLY A 37 -4.38 5.40 -10.28
N LEU A 38 -3.58 5.65 -9.26
CA LEU A 38 -2.58 4.70 -8.79
C LEU A 38 -3.01 4.05 -7.48
N VAL A 39 -2.80 2.73 -7.42
CA VAL A 39 -2.99 1.93 -6.23
C VAL A 39 -1.69 1.88 -5.44
N ARG A 40 -1.71 2.37 -4.20
CA ARG A 40 -0.53 2.39 -3.33
C ARG A 40 -0.77 1.60 -2.06
N LYS A 41 0.28 0.91 -1.60
CA LYS A 41 0.29 0.16 -0.35
C LYS A 41 0.98 1.00 0.73
N ILE A 42 0.23 1.37 1.77
CA ILE A 42 0.70 2.19 2.87
C ILE A 42 0.91 1.31 4.10
N ALA A 43 2.12 1.31 4.64
CA ALA A 43 2.41 0.58 5.88
C ALA A 43 1.70 1.24 7.08
N ALA A 44 1.33 0.45 8.08
CA ALA A 44 0.66 0.93 9.29
C ALA A 44 1.45 2.04 10.02
N ALA A 45 2.78 2.01 9.93
CA ALA A 45 3.67 3.05 10.47
C ALA A 45 3.45 4.44 9.83
N HIS A 46 2.87 4.50 8.63
CA HIS A 46 2.59 5.74 7.90
C HIS A 46 1.11 6.16 7.95
N TYR A 47 0.26 5.43 8.68
CA TYR A 47 -1.14 5.85 8.89
C TYR A 47 -1.31 7.22 9.57
N PRO A 48 -0.39 7.71 10.43
CA PRO A 48 -0.49 9.07 10.94
C PRO A 48 -0.44 10.17 9.87
N SER A 49 0.11 9.88 8.68
CA SER A 49 0.17 10.81 7.55
C SER A 49 -1.11 10.80 6.71
N LEU A 50 -2.04 9.89 6.99
CA LEU A 50 -3.35 9.83 6.34
C LEU A 50 -4.37 10.60 7.18
N VAL A 51 -5.19 11.39 6.49
CA VAL A 51 -6.29 12.13 7.11
C VAL A 51 -7.63 11.65 6.53
N PRO A 52 -8.72 11.61 7.31
CA PRO A 52 -10.04 11.34 6.78
C PRO A 52 -10.40 12.34 5.70
N ALA A 53 -11.00 11.88 4.60
CA ALA A 53 -11.50 12.72 3.54
C ALA A 53 -12.98 12.43 3.28
N ASP A 54 -13.69 13.41 2.72
CA ASP A 54 -15.11 13.29 2.43
C ASP A 54 -15.33 12.32 1.25
N PRO A 55 -16.11 11.24 1.43
CA PRO A 55 -16.42 10.28 0.37
C PRO A 55 -17.04 10.87 -0.89
N ALA A 56 -17.74 12.01 -0.80
CA ALA A 56 -18.37 12.67 -1.95
C ALA A 56 -17.36 13.18 -2.99
N PHE A 57 -16.11 13.39 -2.58
CA PHE A 57 -15.03 13.87 -3.46
C PHE A 57 -14.16 12.75 -4.03
N PHE A 58 -14.38 11.50 -3.62
CA PHE A 58 -13.68 10.38 -4.22
C PHE A 58 -14.30 10.06 -5.57
N VAL A 59 -13.56 10.32 -6.64
CA VAL A 59 -13.93 9.92 -7.99
C VAL A 59 -13.17 8.63 -8.33
N PRO A 60 -13.85 7.47 -8.40
CA PRO A 60 -13.22 6.23 -8.84
C PRO A 60 -12.84 6.36 -10.31
N ILE A 61 -11.57 6.13 -10.61
CA ILE A 61 -11.13 5.99 -12.01
C ILE A 61 -11.43 4.56 -12.42
N PRO A 62 -12.21 4.31 -13.49
CA PRO A 62 -12.49 2.97 -13.95
C PRO A 62 -11.17 2.23 -14.20
N ALA A 63 -10.97 1.13 -13.47
CA ALA A 63 -9.74 0.39 -13.49
C ALA A 63 -9.42 -0.08 -14.91
N ALA A 64 -8.37 0.48 -15.52
CA ALA A 64 -7.70 -0.21 -16.60
C ALA A 64 -7.18 -1.54 -16.03
N ILE A 65 -7.60 -2.63 -16.67
CA ILE A 65 -7.33 -4.05 -16.38
C ILE A 65 -6.18 -4.25 -15.37
N PRO A 66 -6.40 -4.96 -14.24
CA PRO A 66 -5.38 -5.12 -13.22
C PRO A 66 -4.14 -5.77 -13.84
N ALA A 67 -3.09 -4.97 -14.01
CA ALA A 67 -1.77 -5.49 -14.29
C ALA A 67 -1.40 -6.31 -13.06
N VAL A 68 -1.52 -7.63 -13.19
CA VAL A 68 -1.06 -8.62 -12.22
C VAL A 68 0.44 -8.41 -12.06
N LYS A 69 0.84 -7.50 -11.16
CA LYS A 69 2.25 -7.31 -10.85
C LYS A 69 2.62 -8.48 -9.96
N ALA A 70 3.14 -9.52 -10.61
CA ALA A 70 3.64 -10.72 -9.99
C ALA A 70 4.49 -10.34 -8.77
N ARG A 71 4.07 -10.87 -7.63
CA ARG A 71 4.76 -10.72 -6.34
C ARG A 71 6.15 -11.30 -6.49
N ALA A 72 7.18 -10.46 -6.64
CA ALA A 72 8.55 -10.88 -6.42
C ALA A 72 8.71 -11.16 -4.91
N THR A 73 8.44 -12.41 -4.50
CA THR A 73 8.88 -12.91 -3.20
C THR A 73 10.40 -12.92 -3.22
N SER A 74 11.04 -11.92 -2.60
CA SER A 74 12.45 -12.01 -2.27
C SER A 74 12.60 -13.11 -1.22
N SER A 75 12.92 -14.33 -1.65
CA SER A 75 13.37 -15.39 -0.76
C SER A 75 14.71 -14.95 -0.16
N LYS A 76 14.70 -14.53 1.12
CA LYS A 76 15.95 -14.43 1.88
C LYS A 76 16.47 -15.85 2.11
N ALA A 77 17.29 -16.34 1.19
CA ALA A 77 18.05 -17.55 1.41
C ALA A 77 18.99 -17.32 2.61
N LYS A 78 18.77 -18.10 3.68
CA LYS A 78 19.70 -18.24 4.80
C LYS A 78 21.04 -18.72 4.24
N VAL A 79 22.09 -17.91 4.31
CA VAL A 79 23.46 -18.44 4.20
C VAL A 79 23.89 -18.84 5.61
N ALA A 80 23.60 -20.10 5.95
CA ALA A 80 24.23 -20.77 7.07
C ALA A 80 25.64 -21.20 6.64
N LYS A 81 26.64 -20.62 7.33
CA LYS A 81 27.95 -21.20 7.71
C LYS A 81 28.48 -22.36 6.86
N VAL A 82 29.47 -22.10 6.00
CA VAL A 82 30.42 -23.12 5.54
C VAL A 82 31.74 -22.92 6.29
N LYS A 83 31.97 -23.76 7.30
CA LYS A 83 33.34 -24.19 7.64
C LYS A 83 33.78 -25.12 6.51
N LYS A 84 34.97 -24.91 5.95
CA LYS A 84 35.73 -26.04 5.37
C LYS A 84 37.23 -25.85 5.59
N THR A 85 37.80 -26.88 6.18
CA THR A 85 39.21 -27.15 6.44
C THR A 85 39.90 -27.69 5.18
N ALA A 86 41.24 -27.54 5.15
CA ALA A 86 42.28 -28.26 4.39
C ALA A 86 42.56 -27.84 2.94
N LEU A 87 43.80 -27.39 2.70
CA LEU A 87 44.85 -28.22 2.08
C LEU A 87 46.19 -27.96 2.78
#